data_AF-A0A925D7S0-F1
#
_entry.id   AF-A0A925D7S0-F1
#
_cell.length_a   1.000
_cell.length_b   1.000
_cell.length_c   1.000
_cell.angle_alpha   90.00
_cell.angle_beta   90.00
_cell.angle_gamma   90.00
#
_symmetry.space_group_name_H-M   'P 1'
#
loop_
_entity.id
_entity.type
_entity.pdbx_description
1 polymer ?
#
loop_
_entity_poly.entity_id
_entity_poly.type
_entity_poly.pdbx_seq_one_letter_code
_entity_poly.pdbx_strand_id
1 'polypeptide(L)'
;MSLRDYQRKRKFDKTPEPAGKVARQTRWSFVVQKHAASHLHYDFRLELDGVLKSWAVPKGPSLDPEQRRLAVEVEDHPIEYGKFEGKIPAGSYGAGEVIVWDRGTWKCQENPGQALRQGKLEFELRGEKLHGGWRLIRLPRKAESKNNWLLMKRHDEYERPTSEYDITEELPQSVKSGKVLGENAPRRKRAKRAERSGHSSNGKSSGLAEAPLPVKIAPQLAMLADHTPNGDQWLHEIKFDGYRIICRLDNGKVKLITRRFQDWTHRYTPIAEAAVQLSADTAIFDGEIVALLPSGISSFQDLQNAGKRGSTANLIYYVFDLLYLNGHDLRS
;
A
#
# COMPACT_ATOMS: atom_id res chain seq x y z
N MET A 1 16.25 -22.37 9.34
CA MET A 1 16.77 -22.11 10.72
C MET A 1 15.78 -22.67 11.75
N SER A 2 16.07 -22.74 13.06
CA SER A 2 15.21 -23.45 14.03
C SER A 2 14.44 -22.54 15.01
N LEU A 3 13.35 -23.03 15.60
CA LEU A 3 12.62 -22.33 16.68
C LEU A 3 13.49 -22.06 17.92
N ARG A 4 14.49 -22.91 18.18
CA ARG A 4 15.47 -22.68 19.25
C ARG A 4 16.33 -21.45 18.97
N ASP A 5 16.67 -21.19 17.71
CA ASP A 5 17.40 -19.98 17.32
C ASP A 5 16.54 -18.73 17.51
N TYR A 6 15.22 -18.83 17.25
CA TYR A 6 14.27 -17.77 17.58
C TYR A 6 14.31 -17.45 19.07
N GLN A 7 14.09 -18.45 19.92
CA GLN A 7 14.04 -18.29 21.38
C GLN A 7 15.35 -17.74 21.95
N ARG A 8 16.51 -18.17 21.43
CA ARG A 8 17.82 -17.68 21.86
C ARG A 8 18.04 -16.20 21.55
N LYS A 9 17.47 -15.69 20.45
CA LYS A 9 17.65 -14.29 20.01
C LYS A 9 16.73 -13.30 20.72
N ARG A 10 15.70 -13.75 21.46
CA ARG A 10 14.70 -12.87 22.09
C ARG A 10 14.85 -12.88 23.61
N LYS A 11 14.57 -11.72 24.21
CA LYS A 11 14.49 -11.51 25.66
C LYS A 11 13.02 -11.30 26.02
N PHE A 12 12.32 -12.38 26.32
CA PHE A 12 10.85 -12.39 26.53
C PHE A 12 10.40 -11.61 27.78
N ASP A 13 11.32 -11.28 28.68
CA ASP A 13 11.12 -10.33 29.78
C ASP A 13 11.05 -8.87 29.29
N LYS A 14 11.49 -8.60 28.05
CA LYS A 14 11.62 -7.25 27.47
C LYS A 14 10.89 -7.06 26.15
N THR A 15 10.26 -8.10 25.61
CA THR A 15 9.51 -8.01 24.34
C THR A 15 8.11 -8.59 24.53
N PRO A 16 7.06 -8.00 23.95
CA PRO A 16 5.70 -8.56 23.98
C PRO A 16 5.54 -9.76 23.02
N GLU A 17 6.61 -10.20 22.36
CA GLU A 17 6.59 -11.36 21.47
C GLU A 17 6.40 -12.68 22.23
N PRO A 18 5.59 -13.63 21.71
CA PRO A 18 5.39 -14.93 22.36
C PRO A 18 6.62 -15.86 22.20
N ALA A 19 6.99 -16.55 23.28
CA ALA A 19 8.03 -17.60 23.23
C ALA A 19 7.58 -18.85 22.47
N GLY A 20 6.28 -19.17 22.57
CA GLY A 20 5.55 -20.23 21.87
C GLY A 20 6.04 -21.67 22.08
N LYS A 21 5.19 -22.63 21.67
CA LYS A 21 5.49 -24.08 21.63
C LYS A 21 5.07 -24.64 20.26
N VAL A 22 5.67 -25.76 19.85
CA VAL A 22 5.28 -26.46 18.61
C VAL A 22 3.86 -27.01 18.79
N ALA A 23 2.93 -26.63 17.92
CA ALA A 23 1.53 -27.06 17.97
C ALA A 23 1.16 -27.85 16.70
N ARG A 24 0.29 -28.87 16.83
CA ARG A 24 -0.17 -29.70 15.70
C ARG A 24 -1.55 -29.20 15.26
N GLN A 25 -1.69 -28.70 14.02
CA GLN A 25 -2.99 -28.29 13.45
C GLN A 25 -3.25 -28.92 12.08
N THR A 26 -4.53 -29.01 11.71
CA THR A 26 -5.07 -29.71 10.53
C THR A 26 -5.24 -28.84 9.28
N ARG A 27 -5.00 -27.52 9.36
CA ARG A 27 -4.98 -26.60 8.21
C ARG A 27 -3.77 -25.68 8.32
N TRP A 28 -2.92 -25.67 7.29
CA TRP A 28 -1.74 -24.83 7.30
C TRP A 28 -2.10 -23.35 7.11
N SER A 29 -1.79 -22.54 8.12
CA SER A 29 -1.97 -21.09 8.07
C SER A 29 -0.78 -20.38 7.43
N PHE A 30 -1.01 -19.20 6.88
CA PHE A 30 0.05 -18.28 6.50
C PHE A 30 -0.22 -16.89 7.08
N VAL A 31 0.86 -16.11 7.20
CA VAL A 31 0.80 -14.71 7.63
C VAL A 31 1.86 -13.91 6.89
N VAL A 32 1.52 -12.67 6.58
CA VAL A 32 2.48 -11.66 6.13
C VAL A 32 2.43 -10.51 7.12
N GLN A 33 3.55 -10.24 7.78
CA GLN A 33 3.69 -9.11 8.69
C GLN A 33 4.46 -7.98 8.01
N LYS A 34 3.92 -6.77 8.00
CA LYS A 34 4.69 -5.59 7.59
C LYS A 34 5.46 -5.11 8.82
N HIS A 35 6.75 -4.86 8.66
CA HIS A 35 7.67 -4.59 9.76
C HIS A 35 8.50 -3.34 9.49
N ALA A 36 8.20 -2.27 10.22
CA ALA A 36 8.94 -1.02 10.22
C ALA A 36 10.12 -1.09 11.19
N ALA A 37 11.13 -1.90 10.86
CA ALA A 37 12.40 -1.97 11.57
C ALA A 37 13.36 -0.86 11.09
N SER A 38 14.68 -1.08 11.16
CA SER A 38 15.67 -0.18 10.54
C SER A 38 15.40 0.07 9.06
N HIS A 39 14.87 -0.95 8.37
CA HIS A 39 14.35 -0.85 7.01
C HIS A 39 12.95 -1.49 7.00
N LEU A 40 12.04 -0.87 6.27
CA LEU A 40 10.73 -1.46 6.01
C LEU A 40 10.90 -2.76 5.24
N HIS A 41 10.30 -3.83 5.72
CA HIS A 41 10.24 -5.11 5.03
C HIS A 41 8.95 -5.85 5.41
N TYR A 42 8.71 -6.96 4.72
CA TYR A 42 7.57 -7.84 5.00
C TYR A 42 8.09 -9.21 5.41
N ASP A 43 7.70 -9.68 6.57
CA ASP A 43 7.97 -11.05 6.99
C ASP A 43 6.86 -11.97 6.46
N PHE A 44 7.19 -12.76 5.45
CA PHE A 44 6.32 -13.77 4.85
C PHE A 44 6.50 -15.10 5.58
N ARG A 45 5.42 -15.71 6.08
CA ARG A 45 5.51 -16.93 6.89
C ARG A 45 4.47 -17.98 6.52
N LEU A 46 4.91 -19.22 6.44
CA LEU A 46 4.09 -20.41 6.20
C LEU A 46 4.15 -21.34 7.40
N GLU A 47 3.00 -21.73 7.95
CA GLU A 47 2.93 -22.77 8.97
C GLU A 47 3.29 -24.13 8.38
N LEU A 48 4.30 -24.78 8.93
CA LEU A 48 4.70 -26.14 8.57
C LEU A 48 5.38 -26.81 9.77
N ASP A 49 5.03 -28.07 10.05
CA ASP A 49 5.59 -28.87 11.14
C ASP A 49 5.51 -28.18 12.52
N GLY A 50 4.42 -27.44 12.75
CA GLY A 50 4.11 -26.78 14.01
C GLY A 50 4.89 -25.49 14.30
N VAL A 51 5.55 -24.93 13.28
CA VAL A 51 6.26 -23.64 13.33
C VAL A 51 5.95 -22.81 12.09
N LEU A 52 6.26 -21.51 12.13
CA LEU A 52 6.19 -20.59 11.00
C LEU A 52 7.54 -20.52 10.29
N LYS A 53 7.68 -21.22 9.16
CA LYS A 53 8.80 -21.05 8.22
C LYS A 53 8.74 -19.64 7.67
N SER A 54 9.83 -18.88 7.80
CA SER A 54 9.79 -17.42 7.68
C SER A 54 10.83 -16.88 6.71
N TRP A 55 10.44 -15.87 5.94
CA TRP A 55 11.31 -15.12 5.03
C TRP A 55 11.07 -13.62 5.17
N ALA A 56 12.16 -12.84 5.28
CA ALA A 56 12.11 -11.39 5.15
C ALA A 56 12.12 -11.01 3.66
N VAL A 57 11.11 -10.26 3.22
CA VAL A 57 10.89 -9.81 1.84
C VAL A 57 10.99 -8.28 1.83
N PRO A 58 12.16 -7.69 1.52
CA PRO A 58 12.39 -6.24 1.69
C PRO A 58 11.40 -5.35 0.94
N LYS A 59 11.07 -5.74 -0.30
CA LYS A 59 10.11 -5.00 -1.12
C LYS A 59 8.66 -5.54 -1.03
N GLY A 60 8.40 -6.49 -0.14
CA GLY A 60 7.09 -7.15 -0.04
C GLY A 60 6.72 -8.05 -1.22
N PRO A 61 5.56 -8.74 -1.14
CA PRO A 61 5.03 -9.58 -2.22
C PRO A 61 4.60 -8.74 -3.44
N SER A 62 4.51 -9.36 -4.61
CA SER A 62 4.07 -8.74 -5.86
C SER A 62 3.01 -9.63 -6.50
N LEU A 63 1.91 -9.06 -7.01
CA LEU A 63 0.95 -9.81 -7.83
C LEU A 63 1.41 -9.98 -9.29
N ASP A 64 2.56 -9.41 -9.63
CA ASP A 64 3.14 -9.43 -10.97
C ASP A 64 4.06 -10.66 -11.13
N PRO A 65 3.76 -11.58 -12.05
CA PRO A 65 4.57 -12.79 -12.28
C PRO A 65 6.00 -12.48 -12.76
N GLU A 66 6.21 -11.32 -13.40
CA GLU A 66 7.52 -10.90 -13.89
C GLU A 66 8.42 -10.39 -12.76
N GLN A 67 7.84 -10.03 -11.61
CA GLN A 67 8.60 -9.55 -10.46
C GLN A 67 9.15 -10.69 -9.61
N ARG A 68 10.48 -10.72 -9.50
CA ARG A 68 11.22 -11.65 -8.64
C ARG A 68 11.56 -10.97 -7.32
N ARG A 69 10.76 -11.20 -6.26
CA ARG A 69 10.98 -10.57 -4.96
C ARG A 69 12.00 -11.39 -4.16
N LEU A 70 13.10 -10.75 -3.75
CA LEU A 70 14.06 -11.38 -2.84
C LEU A 70 13.36 -11.71 -1.52
N ALA A 71 13.49 -12.95 -1.08
CA ALA A 71 12.97 -13.48 0.17
C ALA A 71 14.11 -14.14 0.93
N VAL A 72 14.59 -13.52 2.01
CA VAL A 72 15.71 -14.03 2.81
C VAL A 72 15.15 -14.90 3.91
N GLU A 73 15.48 -16.19 3.92
CA GLU A 73 15.08 -17.12 4.98
C GLU A 73 15.63 -16.65 6.33
N VAL A 74 14.75 -16.56 7.33
CA VAL A 74 15.06 -16.17 8.73
C VAL A 74 14.71 -17.31 9.70
N GLU A 75 14.81 -17.08 11.01
CA GLU A 75 14.47 -18.10 12.00
C GLU A 75 13.00 -18.54 11.92
N ASP A 76 12.73 -19.80 12.28
CA ASP A 76 11.36 -20.26 12.46
C ASP A 76 10.70 -19.51 13.62
N HIS A 77 9.45 -19.08 13.45
CA HIS A 77 8.70 -18.39 14.50
C HIS A 77 7.63 -19.32 15.09
N PRO A 78 7.21 -19.11 16.35
CA PRO A 78 6.09 -19.87 16.90
C PRO A 78 4.78 -19.48 16.21
N ILE A 79 3.83 -20.41 16.10
CA ILE A 79 2.53 -20.16 15.43
C ILE A 79 1.79 -18.96 16.04
N GLU A 80 1.85 -18.81 17.37
CA GLU A 80 1.25 -17.68 18.08
C GLU A 80 1.79 -16.32 17.62
N TYR A 81 3.03 -16.26 17.15
CA TYR A 81 3.64 -15.06 16.61
C TYR A 81 2.90 -14.51 15.38
N GLY A 82 2.24 -15.37 14.61
CA GLY A 82 1.47 -14.93 13.45
C GLY A 82 0.28 -14.02 13.79
N LYS A 83 -0.11 -13.93 15.06
CA LYS A 83 -1.17 -13.02 15.52
C LYS A 83 -0.65 -11.71 16.13
N PHE A 84 0.67 -11.59 16.25
CA PHE A 84 1.33 -10.45 16.90
C PHE A 84 1.22 -9.19 16.05
N GLU A 85 0.76 -8.11 16.68
CA GLU A 85 0.82 -6.73 16.22
C GLU A 85 1.26 -5.86 17.39
N GLY A 86 2.17 -4.93 17.16
CA GLY A 86 2.68 -4.06 18.21
C GLY A 86 4.06 -3.50 17.94
N LYS A 87 4.65 -2.89 18.95
CA LYS A 87 5.98 -2.28 18.89
C LYS A 87 6.99 -3.16 19.62
N ILE A 88 8.03 -3.60 18.90
CA ILE A 88 9.20 -4.29 19.46
C ILE A 88 10.17 -3.22 19.98
N PRO A 89 10.55 -3.23 21.27
CA PRO A 89 11.37 -2.18 21.87
C PRO A 89 12.74 -2.01 21.21
N ALA A 90 13.24 -0.78 21.19
CA ALA A 90 14.57 -0.46 20.71
C ALA A 90 15.65 -1.27 21.45
N GLY A 91 16.67 -1.73 20.72
CA GLY A 91 17.72 -2.60 21.25
C GLY A 91 17.37 -4.10 21.31
N SER A 92 16.12 -4.47 21.00
CA SER A 92 15.73 -5.86 20.77
C SER A 92 15.98 -6.26 19.31
N TYR A 93 16.19 -7.55 19.07
CA TYR A 93 16.30 -8.08 17.71
C TYR A 93 14.95 -7.92 16.98
N GLY A 94 14.95 -7.25 15.83
CA GLY A 94 13.71 -6.87 15.14
C GLY A 94 13.00 -5.67 15.78
N ALA A 95 13.72 -4.76 16.44
CA ALA A 95 13.14 -3.52 16.92
C ALA A 95 12.42 -2.75 15.79
N GLY A 96 11.18 -2.35 16.06
CA GLY A 96 10.31 -1.78 15.03
C GLY A 96 8.84 -1.98 15.35
N GLU A 97 7.99 -1.40 14.53
CA GLU A 97 6.55 -1.61 14.62
C GLU A 97 6.11 -2.69 13.63
N VAL A 98 5.26 -3.60 14.08
CA VAL A 98 4.80 -4.78 13.33
C VAL A 98 3.28 -4.76 13.24
N ILE A 99 2.75 -4.98 12.04
CA ILE A 99 1.33 -5.26 11.80
C ILE A 99 1.17 -6.57 11.02
N VAL A 100 0.03 -7.23 11.18
CA VAL A 100 -0.43 -8.35 10.35
C VAL A 100 -1.04 -7.75 9.09
N TRP A 101 -0.23 -7.71 8.03
CA TRP A 101 -0.60 -7.11 6.74
C TRP A 101 -1.48 -8.02 5.90
N ASP A 102 -1.30 -9.34 5.98
CA ASP A 102 -2.19 -10.33 5.39
C ASP A 102 -2.15 -11.63 6.22
N ARG A 103 -3.20 -12.45 6.12
CA ARG A 103 -3.28 -13.75 6.77
C ARG A 103 -4.27 -14.64 6.03
N GLY A 104 -4.12 -15.95 6.21
CA GLY A 104 -5.11 -16.89 5.73
C GLY A 104 -4.61 -18.32 5.78
N THR A 105 -5.02 -19.10 4.78
CA THR A 105 -4.59 -20.50 4.64
C THR A 105 -3.78 -20.68 3.37
N TRP A 106 -2.89 -21.68 3.39
CA TRP A 106 -2.16 -22.07 2.20
C TRP A 106 -2.24 -23.57 1.98
N LYS A 107 -2.04 -23.99 0.74
CA LYS A 107 -1.95 -25.40 0.37
C LYS A 107 -0.78 -25.64 -0.56
N CYS A 108 -0.24 -26.84 -0.48
CA CYS A 108 0.80 -27.35 -1.37
C CYS A 108 0.31 -28.66 -1.96
N GLN A 109 0.50 -28.88 -3.26
CA GLN A 109 0.11 -30.13 -3.91
C GLN A 109 1.10 -31.26 -3.59
N GLU A 110 2.38 -30.92 -3.45
CA GLU A 110 3.47 -31.82 -3.10
C GLU A 110 3.76 -31.83 -1.59
N ASN A 111 4.71 -32.65 -1.15
CA ASN A 111 5.16 -32.63 0.24
C ASN A 111 5.95 -31.33 0.51
N PRO A 112 5.42 -30.37 1.30
CA PRO A 112 6.04 -29.06 1.45
C PRO A 112 7.41 -29.12 2.14
N GLY A 113 7.62 -30.07 3.06
CA GLY A 113 8.91 -30.26 3.72
C GLY A 113 10.01 -30.73 2.77
N GLN A 114 9.66 -31.62 1.84
CA GLN A 114 10.58 -32.06 0.78
C GLN A 114 10.87 -30.95 -0.22
N ALA A 115 9.83 -30.26 -0.69
CA ALA A 115 9.92 -29.13 -1.61
C ALA A 115 10.84 -28.01 -1.07
N LEU A 116 10.68 -27.64 0.21
CA LEU A 116 11.58 -26.71 0.89
C LEU A 116 13.04 -27.19 0.95
N ARG A 117 13.28 -28.48 1.22
CA ARG A 117 14.66 -29.04 1.21
C ARG A 117 15.28 -29.02 -0.18
N GLN A 118 14.48 -29.28 -1.21
CA GLN A 118 14.91 -29.23 -2.61
C GLN A 118 15.12 -27.78 -3.10
N GLY A 119 14.61 -26.78 -2.37
CA GLY A 119 14.77 -25.38 -2.71
C GLY A 119 13.76 -24.87 -3.72
N LYS A 120 12.65 -25.59 -3.93
CA LYS A 120 11.55 -25.17 -4.80
C LYS A 120 10.26 -25.55 -4.11
N LEU A 121 9.45 -24.56 -3.74
CA LEU A 121 8.14 -24.75 -3.14
C LEU A 121 7.10 -24.05 -3.98
N GLU A 122 6.13 -24.79 -4.51
CA GLU A 122 4.95 -24.23 -5.17
C GLU A 122 3.71 -24.40 -4.29
N PHE A 123 2.93 -23.33 -4.16
CA PHE A 123 1.81 -23.31 -3.22
C PHE A 123 0.72 -22.34 -3.68
N GLU A 124 -0.47 -22.50 -3.13
CA GLU A 124 -1.58 -21.56 -3.31
C GLU A 124 -1.92 -20.87 -2.00
N LEU A 125 -2.15 -19.56 -2.05
CA LEU A 125 -2.59 -18.74 -0.93
C LEU A 125 -4.08 -18.43 -1.04
N ARG A 126 -4.75 -18.43 0.11
CA ARG A 126 -6.11 -17.95 0.31
C ARG A 126 -6.10 -16.99 1.50
N GLY A 127 -5.69 -15.76 1.22
CA GLY A 127 -5.57 -14.67 2.18
C GLY A 127 -6.76 -13.73 2.17
N GLU A 128 -6.61 -12.63 2.90
CA GLU A 128 -7.48 -11.46 2.74
C GLU A 128 -6.98 -10.58 1.58
N LYS A 129 -5.65 -10.59 1.30
CA LYS A 129 -5.03 -9.85 0.20
C LYS A 129 -4.39 -10.75 -0.85
N LEU A 130 -3.53 -11.68 -0.44
CA LEU A 130 -2.80 -12.55 -1.36
C LEU A 130 -3.62 -13.80 -1.71
N HIS A 131 -3.80 -14.02 -3.01
CA HIS A 131 -4.58 -15.12 -3.57
C HIS A 131 -3.81 -15.84 -4.67
N GLY A 132 -4.29 -17.02 -5.06
CA GLY A 132 -3.78 -17.77 -6.21
C GLY A 132 -2.46 -18.50 -5.95
N GLY A 133 -1.79 -18.89 -7.03
CA GLY A 133 -0.54 -19.64 -7.03
C GLY A 133 0.70 -18.77 -6.85
N TRP A 134 1.65 -19.27 -6.07
CA TRP A 134 2.92 -18.66 -5.72
C TRP A 134 4.04 -19.69 -5.76
N ARG A 135 5.27 -19.22 -5.82
CA ARG A 135 6.46 -20.06 -5.70
C ARG A 135 7.57 -19.40 -4.91
N LEU A 136 8.31 -20.22 -4.15
CA LEU A 136 9.58 -19.88 -3.52
C LEU A 136 10.69 -20.72 -4.17
N ILE A 137 11.70 -20.06 -4.74
CA ILE A 137 12.85 -20.73 -5.37
C ILE A 137 14.13 -20.28 -4.66
N ARG A 138 14.91 -21.22 -4.13
CA ARG A 138 16.19 -20.96 -3.49
C ARG A 138 17.25 -20.65 -4.54
N LEU A 139 18.01 -19.58 -4.33
CA LEU A 139 19.13 -19.24 -5.20
C LEU A 139 20.30 -20.23 -5.03
N PRO A 140 21.11 -20.45 -6.09
CA PRO A 140 22.30 -21.28 -6.01
C PRO A 140 23.26 -20.82 -4.91
N ARG A 141 23.91 -21.79 -4.25
CA ARG A 141 24.74 -21.57 -3.07
C ARG A 141 26.06 -20.87 -3.43
N LYS A 142 26.18 -19.60 -3.04
CA LYS A 142 27.45 -18.92 -2.71
C LYS A 142 27.46 -18.65 -1.20
N ALA A 143 28.63 -18.41 -0.60
CA ALA A 143 28.78 -18.26 0.86
C ALA A 143 27.81 -17.20 1.45
N GLU A 144 27.52 -16.14 0.70
CA GLU A 144 26.63 -15.03 1.09
C GLU A 144 25.15 -15.25 0.73
N SER A 145 24.80 -16.24 -0.11
CA SER A 145 23.45 -16.44 -0.66
C SER A 145 22.72 -17.68 -0.14
N LYS A 146 23.28 -18.41 0.86
CA LYS A 146 22.72 -19.68 1.36
C LYS A 146 21.25 -19.61 1.80
N ASN A 147 20.80 -18.44 2.22
CA ASN A 147 19.45 -18.20 2.73
C ASN A 147 18.58 -17.39 1.75
N ASN A 148 19.06 -17.10 0.53
CA ASN A 148 18.32 -16.25 -0.39
C ASN A 148 17.37 -17.09 -1.25
N TRP A 149 16.12 -16.67 -1.27
CA TRP A 149 15.06 -17.21 -2.10
C TRP A 149 14.46 -16.11 -2.96
N LEU A 150 13.68 -16.51 -3.96
CA LEU A 150 12.82 -15.65 -4.76
C LEU A 150 11.38 -16.05 -4.51
N LEU A 151 10.59 -15.11 -4.01
CA LEU A 151 9.13 -15.19 -3.97
C LEU A 151 8.58 -14.63 -5.29
N MET A 152 7.74 -15.42 -5.96
CA MET A 152 7.14 -15.03 -7.24
C MET A 152 5.68 -15.44 -7.30
N LYS A 153 4.86 -14.57 -7.89
CA LYS A 153 3.49 -14.91 -8.28
C LYS A 153 3.53 -15.87 -9.47
N ARG A 154 2.62 -16.86 -9.52
CA ARG A 154 2.39 -17.67 -10.71
C ARG A 154 1.29 -17.05 -11.58
N HIS A 155 1.29 -17.41 -12.85
CA HIS A 155 0.22 -17.02 -13.75
C HIS A 155 -1.11 -17.65 -13.35
N ASP A 156 -2.10 -16.81 -13.07
CA ASP A 156 -3.51 -17.15 -12.80
C ASP A 156 -4.38 -15.87 -12.79
N GLU A 157 -5.68 -16.02 -12.51
CA GLU A 157 -6.68 -14.92 -12.51
C GLU A 157 -6.40 -13.76 -11.52
N TYR A 158 -5.58 -14.00 -10.49
CA TYR A 158 -5.22 -13.03 -9.44
C TYR A 158 -3.95 -12.24 -9.76
N GLU A 159 -3.28 -12.53 -10.88
CA GLU A 159 -2.09 -11.78 -11.28
C GLU A 159 -2.42 -10.34 -11.69
N ARG A 160 -1.52 -9.40 -11.38
CA ARG A 160 -1.65 -7.99 -11.76
C ARG A 160 -0.25 -7.40 -12.05
N PRO A 161 -0.03 -6.74 -13.20
CA PRO A 161 1.22 -6.04 -13.46
C PRO A 161 1.51 -4.96 -12.42
N THR A 162 2.76 -4.83 -11.98
CA THR A 162 3.16 -3.87 -10.94
C THR A 162 2.99 -2.43 -11.38
N SER A 163 3.05 -2.17 -12.69
CA SER A 163 2.76 -0.88 -13.30
C SER A 163 1.31 -0.45 -13.11
N GLU A 164 0.39 -1.41 -12.97
CA GLU A 164 -1.04 -1.14 -12.85
C GLU A 164 -1.52 -1.21 -11.39
N TYR A 165 -0.97 -2.13 -10.60
CA TYR A 165 -1.43 -2.39 -9.25
C TYR A 165 -0.28 -2.92 -8.37
N ASP A 166 0.09 -2.14 -7.36
CA ASP A 166 1.08 -2.55 -6.35
C ASP A 166 0.39 -2.81 -5.02
N ILE A 167 0.05 -4.07 -4.78
CA ILE A 167 -0.72 -4.50 -3.60
C ILE A 167 -0.17 -3.96 -2.27
N THR A 168 1.14 -3.74 -2.17
CA THR A 168 1.80 -3.29 -0.93
C THR A 168 1.53 -1.81 -0.60
N GLU A 169 1.20 -1.01 -1.61
CA GLU A 169 0.79 0.39 -1.47
C GLU A 169 -0.72 0.58 -1.54
N GLU A 170 -1.41 -0.21 -2.36
CA GLU A 170 -2.86 -0.12 -2.55
C GLU A 170 -3.62 -0.60 -1.30
N LEU A 171 -3.08 -1.63 -0.61
CA LEU A 171 -3.65 -2.16 0.62
C LEU A 171 -2.61 -2.14 1.75
N PRO A 172 -2.19 -0.97 2.27
CA PRO A 172 -1.06 -0.86 3.20
C PRO A 172 -1.41 -1.24 4.65
N GLN A 173 -2.69 -1.32 4.99
CA GLN A 173 -3.24 -1.46 6.33
C GLN A 173 -3.19 -2.88 6.89
N SER A 174 -3.33 -3.01 8.21
CA SER A 174 -3.52 -4.29 8.89
C SER A 174 -4.87 -4.91 8.54
N VAL A 175 -4.88 -6.23 8.31
CA VAL A 175 -6.13 -7.02 8.18
C VAL A 175 -6.77 -7.35 9.53
N LYS A 176 -6.04 -7.14 10.63
CA LYS A 176 -6.52 -7.39 12.00
C LYS A 176 -7.07 -6.13 12.64
N SER A 177 -6.40 -4.99 12.49
CA SER A 177 -6.70 -3.74 13.20
C SER A 177 -6.99 -2.55 12.30
N GLY A 178 -6.81 -2.66 10.97
CA GLY A 178 -6.94 -1.52 10.05
C GLY A 178 -5.80 -0.50 10.13
N LYS A 179 -4.81 -0.70 11.01
CA LYS A 179 -3.69 0.21 11.24
C LYS A 179 -2.70 0.25 10.06
N VAL A 180 -2.18 1.43 9.73
CA VAL A 180 -1.05 1.60 8.80
C VAL A 180 0.23 1.95 9.58
N LEU A 181 1.37 1.36 9.19
CA LEU A 181 2.66 1.64 9.83
C LEU A 181 3.17 3.05 9.48
N GLY A 182 3.67 3.78 10.49
CA GLY A 182 4.31 5.09 10.31
C GLY A 182 3.39 6.30 10.53
N GLU A 183 2.11 6.11 10.87
CA GLU A 183 1.19 7.21 11.15
C GLU A 183 1.35 7.80 12.57
N ASN A 184 2.07 7.13 13.48
CA ASN A 184 2.24 7.55 14.88
C ASN A 184 3.69 7.95 15.26
N ALA A 185 4.26 8.92 14.54
CA ALA A 185 5.51 9.58 14.98
C ALA A 185 5.29 11.10 15.14
N PRO A 186 5.43 11.66 16.37
CA PRO A 186 5.27 13.10 16.57
C PRO A 186 6.42 13.84 15.91
N ARG A 187 6.15 14.66 14.88
CA ARG A 187 7.14 15.56 14.31
C ARG A 187 7.22 16.86 15.11
N ARG A 188 8.46 17.24 15.44
CA ARG A 188 8.86 18.43 16.22
C ARG A 188 8.26 19.71 15.63
N LYS A 189 7.70 20.54 16.52
CA LYS A 189 7.10 21.85 16.27
C LYS A 189 8.08 22.79 15.54
N ARG A 190 7.63 23.41 14.45
CA ARG A 190 8.17 24.67 13.92
C ARG A 190 7.09 25.75 14.02
N ALA A 191 7.54 26.96 14.33
CA ALA A 191 6.79 28.01 15.00
C ALA A 191 5.72 28.71 14.15
N LYS A 192 4.72 29.25 14.86
CA LYS A 192 3.57 30.04 14.41
C LYS A 192 3.98 31.34 13.70
N ARG A 193 3.18 31.77 12.71
CA ARG A 193 2.96 33.20 12.43
C ARG A 193 1.46 33.46 12.22
N ALA A 194 1.06 34.64 12.68
CA ALA A 194 -0.27 35.08 13.07
C ALA A 194 -1.32 35.18 11.96
N GLU A 195 -2.57 34.99 12.41
CA GLU A 195 -3.84 35.29 11.76
C GLU A 195 -3.99 36.79 11.44
N ARG A 196 -4.68 37.10 10.33
CA ARG A 196 -5.58 38.27 10.25
C ARG A 196 -6.85 37.93 9.47
N SER A 197 -7.95 38.29 10.11
CA SER A 197 -9.36 38.22 9.74
C SER A 197 -9.78 39.19 8.63
N GLY A 198 -10.84 38.84 7.88
CA GLY A 198 -11.71 39.80 7.19
C GLY A 198 -12.43 39.27 5.94
N HIS A 199 -13.73 38.98 6.06
CA HIS A 199 -14.67 38.62 4.99
C HIS A 199 -15.02 39.82 4.07
N SER A 200 -15.17 39.58 2.75
CA SER A 200 -16.42 39.74 1.96
C SER A 200 -16.21 40.10 0.47
N SER A 201 -16.68 39.18 -0.39
CA SER A 201 -17.40 39.32 -1.67
C SER A 201 -16.87 40.15 -2.87
N ASN A 202 -16.86 39.43 -4.01
CA ASN A 202 -16.97 39.83 -5.43
C ASN A 202 -15.71 40.32 -6.18
N GLY A 203 -15.18 39.39 -6.98
CA GLY A 203 -15.03 39.61 -8.42
C GLY A 203 -14.02 40.67 -8.86
N LYS A 204 -12.74 40.38 -8.64
CA LYS A 204 -11.58 40.78 -9.45
C LYS A 204 -10.33 40.14 -8.84
N SER A 205 -9.61 39.35 -9.64
CA SER A 205 -8.32 38.77 -9.28
C SER A 205 -7.35 39.90 -8.90
N SER A 206 -7.14 40.10 -7.60
CA SER A 206 -6.14 41.04 -7.09
C SER A 206 -5.40 40.37 -5.93
N GLY A 207 -4.10 40.15 -6.12
CA GLY A 207 -3.16 39.86 -5.03
C GLY A 207 -2.43 38.52 -5.08
N LEU A 208 -2.84 37.56 -5.90
CA LEU A 208 -2.04 36.34 -6.11
C LEU A 208 -0.91 36.68 -7.07
N ALA A 209 0.33 36.68 -6.57
CA ALA A 209 1.50 36.88 -7.40
C ALA A 209 1.52 35.84 -8.52
N GLU A 210 1.86 36.30 -9.72
CA GLU A 210 2.02 35.42 -10.88
C GLU A 210 3.13 34.40 -10.57
N ALA A 211 2.83 33.12 -10.74
CA ALA A 211 3.68 32.00 -10.42
C ALA A 211 3.75 31.05 -11.62
N PRO A 212 4.92 30.47 -11.94
CA PRO A 212 5.03 29.52 -13.04
C PRO A 212 4.27 28.23 -12.72
N LEU A 213 3.72 27.59 -13.76
CA LEU A 213 3.01 26.32 -13.64
C LEU A 213 3.92 25.25 -12.97
N PRO A 214 3.55 24.72 -11.79
CA PRO A 214 4.41 23.80 -11.07
C PRO A 214 4.71 22.51 -11.85
N VAL A 215 5.99 22.12 -11.89
CA VAL A 215 6.46 20.93 -12.63
C VAL A 215 6.01 19.64 -11.95
N LYS A 216 5.96 19.62 -10.62
CA LYS A 216 5.53 18.46 -9.82
C LYS A 216 4.64 18.92 -8.67
N ILE A 217 3.48 18.30 -8.57
CA ILE A 217 2.58 18.41 -7.42
C ILE A 217 2.20 16.99 -7.03
N ALA A 218 2.33 16.69 -5.73
CA ALA A 218 1.81 15.47 -5.15
C ALA A 218 0.40 15.73 -4.63
N PRO A 219 -0.49 14.73 -4.61
CA PRO A 219 -1.79 14.85 -3.98
C PRO A 219 -1.71 15.31 -2.52
N GLN A 220 -2.65 16.15 -2.11
CA GLN A 220 -2.95 16.47 -0.72
C GLN A 220 -3.59 15.23 -0.09
N LEU A 221 -2.85 14.59 0.81
CA LEU A 221 -3.30 13.40 1.50
C LEU A 221 -3.92 13.78 2.83
N ALA A 222 -4.98 13.07 3.20
CA ALA A 222 -5.58 13.18 4.52
C ALA A 222 -4.53 12.94 5.62
N MET A 223 -4.59 13.76 6.66
CA MET A 223 -3.81 13.56 7.87
C MET A 223 -4.62 12.67 8.81
N LEU A 224 -3.99 11.63 9.36
CA LEU A 224 -4.63 10.81 10.37
C LEU A 224 -4.99 11.66 11.60
N ALA A 225 -6.22 11.52 12.09
CA ALA A 225 -6.71 12.14 13.31
C ALA A 225 -7.48 11.11 14.14
N ASP A 226 -7.30 11.14 15.45
CA ASP A 226 -7.94 10.19 16.38
C ASP A 226 -9.46 10.41 16.49
N HIS A 227 -9.92 11.62 16.18
CA HIS A 227 -11.32 12.00 16.23
C HIS A 227 -11.64 12.89 15.03
N THR A 228 -12.91 12.85 14.59
CA THR A 228 -13.40 13.81 13.60
C THR A 228 -13.28 15.23 14.16
N PRO A 229 -12.74 16.18 13.38
CA PRO A 229 -12.64 17.54 13.84
C PRO A 229 -14.02 18.15 14.04
N ASN A 230 -14.16 19.00 15.06
CA ASN A 230 -15.41 19.66 15.42
C ASN A 230 -15.42 21.14 14.99
N GLY A 231 -16.63 21.69 14.83
CA GLY A 231 -16.88 23.11 14.55
C GLY A 231 -17.13 23.43 13.08
N ASP A 232 -17.70 24.60 12.84
CA ASP A 232 -18.31 24.98 11.55
C ASP A 232 -17.31 25.24 10.41
N GLN A 233 -16.01 25.21 10.71
CA GLN A 233 -14.94 25.30 9.70
C GLN A 233 -14.67 23.98 8.96
N TRP A 234 -15.32 22.88 9.36
CA TRP A 234 -15.13 21.56 8.77
C TRP A 234 -16.36 21.13 7.99
N LEU A 235 -16.15 20.64 6.77
CA LEU A 235 -17.15 19.98 5.95
C LEU A 235 -16.87 18.48 5.92
N HIS A 236 -17.93 17.69 5.84
CA HIS A 236 -17.83 16.24 5.66
C HIS A 236 -18.13 15.88 4.23
N GLU A 237 -17.23 15.13 3.60
CA GLU A 237 -17.39 14.60 2.26
C GLU A 237 -17.55 13.07 2.30
N ILE A 238 -18.26 12.52 1.33
CA ILE A 238 -18.37 11.07 1.15
C ILE A 238 -16.99 10.53 0.79
N LYS A 239 -16.55 9.49 1.49
CA LYS A 239 -15.34 8.78 1.08
C LYS A 239 -15.64 7.99 -0.20
N PHE A 240 -14.90 8.27 -1.25
CA PHE A 240 -14.91 7.46 -2.45
C PHE A 240 -13.88 6.33 -2.40
N ASP A 241 -14.09 5.32 -3.22
CA ASP A 241 -13.16 4.20 -3.41
C ASP A 241 -12.64 4.23 -4.86
N GLY A 242 -11.60 5.05 -5.08
CA GLY A 242 -11.05 5.31 -6.40
C GLY A 242 -9.54 5.51 -6.44
N TYR A 243 -9.07 6.12 -7.53
CA TYR A 243 -7.66 6.45 -7.71
C TYR A 243 -7.45 7.95 -7.51
N ARG A 244 -6.59 8.32 -6.56
CA ARG A 244 -6.13 9.71 -6.37
C ARG A 244 -5.29 10.15 -7.57
N ILE A 245 -5.73 11.19 -8.27
CA ILE A 245 -5.14 11.68 -9.52
C ILE A 245 -5.02 13.20 -9.47
N ILE A 246 -3.84 13.69 -9.85
CA ILE A 246 -3.63 15.09 -10.21
C ILE A 246 -4.01 15.28 -11.68
N CYS A 247 -5.04 16.06 -11.95
CA CYS A 247 -5.39 16.46 -13.31
C CYS A 247 -4.71 17.79 -13.62
N ARG A 248 -3.77 17.79 -14.56
CA ARG A 248 -3.06 18.98 -15.04
C ARG A 248 -3.54 19.35 -16.42
N LEU A 249 -4.13 20.53 -16.55
CA LEU A 249 -4.47 21.18 -17.81
C LEU A 249 -3.40 22.22 -18.13
N ASP A 250 -2.86 22.15 -19.34
CA ASP A 250 -1.81 23.05 -19.84
C ASP A 250 -2.09 23.35 -21.31
N ASN A 251 -2.77 24.46 -21.56
CA ASN A 251 -3.11 24.99 -22.88
C ASN A 251 -3.77 23.93 -23.78
N GLY A 252 -4.88 23.36 -23.30
CA GLY A 252 -5.62 22.30 -24.01
C GLY A 252 -4.98 20.91 -23.96
N LYS A 253 -3.83 20.74 -23.30
CA LYS A 253 -3.22 19.42 -23.05
C LYS A 253 -3.51 18.98 -21.62
N VAL A 254 -4.11 17.81 -21.47
CA VAL A 254 -4.40 17.22 -20.15
C VAL A 254 -3.42 16.10 -19.84
N LYS A 255 -2.96 16.06 -18.59
CA LYS A 255 -2.29 14.91 -18.00
C LYS A 255 -2.98 14.48 -16.72
N LEU A 256 -3.25 13.19 -16.60
CA LEU A 256 -3.77 12.55 -15.39
C LEU A 256 -2.61 11.83 -14.69
N ILE A 257 -2.09 12.45 -13.63
CA ILE A 257 -0.87 12.03 -12.95
C ILE A 257 -1.20 11.32 -11.64
N THR A 258 -0.71 10.09 -11.48
CA THR A 258 -0.89 9.32 -10.24
C THR A 258 -0.01 9.82 -9.10
N ARG A 259 -0.28 9.34 -7.88
CA ARG A 259 0.58 9.55 -6.70
C ARG A 259 2.06 9.19 -6.93
N ARG A 260 2.34 8.23 -7.83
CA ARG A 260 3.70 7.81 -8.21
C ARG A 260 4.25 8.58 -9.43
N PHE A 261 3.61 9.69 -9.82
CA PHE A 261 3.96 10.51 -10.98
C PHE A 261 3.89 9.78 -12.33
N GLN A 262 3.04 8.75 -12.44
CA GLN A 262 2.80 8.08 -13.71
C GLN A 262 1.68 8.79 -14.48
N ASP A 263 1.82 8.86 -15.79
CA ASP A 263 0.81 9.44 -16.68
C ASP A 263 -0.20 8.36 -17.10
N TRP A 264 -1.41 8.46 -16.55
CA TRP A 264 -2.54 7.56 -16.81
C TRP A 264 -3.59 8.18 -17.72
N THR A 265 -3.25 9.24 -18.46
CA THR A 265 -4.19 9.94 -19.37
C THR A 265 -4.83 8.97 -20.38
N HIS A 266 -4.03 8.08 -20.95
CA HIS A 266 -4.48 7.07 -21.91
C HIS A 266 -5.47 6.04 -21.34
N ARG A 267 -5.49 5.86 -20.01
CA ARG A 267 -6.37 4.90 -19.32
C ARG A 267 -7.74 5.51 -19.04
N TYR A 268 -7.81 6.83 -18.91
CA TYR A 268 -9.02 7.58 -18.54
C TYR A 268 -9.28 8.72 -19.52
N THR A 269 -9.20 8.42 -20.82
CA THR A 269 -9.41 9.38 -21.90
C THR A 269 -10.69 10.21 -21.75
N PRO A 270 -11.86 9.63 -21.37
CA PRO A 270 -13.08 10.43 -21.19
C PRO A 270 -12.94 11.55 -20.14
N ILE A 271 -12.19 11.29 -19.06
CA ILE A 271 -11.92 12.30 -18.03
C ILE A 271 -10.99 13.39 -18.58
N ALA A 272 -9.97 13.00 -19.33
CA ALA A 272 -9.05 13.94 -19.95
C ALA A 272 -9.75 14.85 -20.97
N GLU A 273 -10.63 14.28 -21.81
CA GLU A 273 -11.44 15.01 -22.79
C GLU A 273 -12.40 15.99 -22.11
N ALA A 274 -13.04 15.58 -21.02
CA ALA A 274 -13.88 16.47 -20.22
C ALA A 274 -13.09 17.63 -19.60
N ALA A 275 -11.89 17.35 -19.07
CA ALA A 275 -11.04 18.38 -18.47
C ALA A 275 -10.55 19.43 -19.47
N VAL A 276 -10.38 19.09 -20.76
CA VAL A 276 -10.03 20.06 -21.82
C VAL A 276 -11.14 21.08 -22.05
N GLN A 277 -12.41 20.75 -21.76
CA GLN A 277 -13.55 21.65 -21.95
C GLN A 277 -13.67 22.72 -20.86
N LEU A 278 -12.86 22.65 -19.80
CA LEU A 278 -12.85 23.67 -18.75
C LEU A 278 -12.30 24.99 -19.29
N SER A 279 -12.93 26.11 -18.92
CA SER A 279 -12.51 27.46 -19.31
C SER A 279 -11.28 27.93 -18.51
N ALA A 280 -10.14 27.25 -18.69
CA ALA A 280 -8.86 27.59 -18.08
C ALA A 280 -7.71 27.32 -19.06
N ASP A 281 -6.75 28.23 -19.12
CA ASP A 281 -5.54 28.05 -19.93
C ASP A 281 -4.58 27.07 -19.25
N THR A 282 -4.38 27.25 -17.94
CA THR A 282 -3.54 26.36 -17.13
C THR A 282 -4.20 26.10 -15.80
N ALA A 283 -4.34 24.84 -15.41
CA ALA A 283 -4.94 24.47 -14.14
C ALA A 283 -4.35 23.17 -13.58
N ILE A 284 -4.30 23.06 -12.25
CA ILE A 284 -3.98 21.80 -11.57
C ILE A 284 -5.06 21.51 -10.54
N PHE A 285 -5.72 20.37 -10.71
CA PHE A 285 -6.73 19.85 -9.81
C PHE A 285 -6.18 18.63 -9.06
N ASP A 286 -6.55 18.50 -7.79
CA ASP A 286 -6.36 17.29 -7.01
C ASP A 286 -7.72 16.66 -6.72
N GLY A 287 -7.84 15.38 -7.02
CA GLY A 287 -9.12 14.70 -7.07
C GLY A 287 -9.00 13.19 -7.12
N GLU A 288 -10.14 12.53 -7.26
CA GLU A 288 -10.25 11.08 -7.29
C GLU A 288 -11.09 10.63 -8.48
N ILE A 289 -10.54 9.73 -9.31
CA ILE A 289 -11.30 9.08 -10.37
C ILE A 289 -12.02 7.87 -9.78
N VAL A 290 -13.32 7.82 -9.97
CA VAL A 290 -14.19 6.74 -9.50
C VAL A 290 -15.01 6.20 -10.65
N ALA A 291 -15.44 4.94 -10.54
CA ALA A 291 -16.52 4.42 -11.38
C ALA A 291 -17.79 4.34 -10.54
N LEU A 292 -18.90 4.85 -11.05
CA LEU A 292 -20.19 4.79 -10.37
C LEU A 292 -21.07 3.71 -10.98
N LEU A 293 -21.76 2.97 -10.12
CA LEU A 293 -22.90 2.15 -10.49
C LEU A 293 -24.10 3.04 -10.88
N PRO A 294 -25.12 2.50 -11.56
CA PRO A 294 -26.37 3.24 -11.81
C PRO A 294 -27.05 3.77 -10.55
N SER A 295 -26.79 3.16 -9.39
CA SER A 295 -27.27 3.60 -8.08
C SER A 295 -26.52 4.83 -7.52
N GLY A 296 -25.45 5.28 -8.17
CA GLY A 296 -24.59 6.38 -7.70
C GLY A 296 -23.52 5.96 -6.69
N ILE A 297 -23.43 4.67 -6.32
CA ILE A 297 -22.41 4.14 -5.42
C ILE A 297 -21.11 3.88 -6.20
N SER A 298 -19.97 4.23 -5.62
CA SER A 298 -18.65 3.94 -6.23
C SER A 298 -18.35 2.44 -6.23
N SER A 299 -17.90 1.92 -7.37
CA SER A 299 -17.49 0.53 -7.58
C SER A 299 -16.01 0.49 -7.98
N PHE A 300 -15.15 0.13 -7.02
CA PHE A 300 -13.73 -0.04 -7.27
C PHE A 300 -13.45 -1.18 -8.27
N GLN A 301 -14.32 -2.19 -8.31
CA GLN A 301 -14.23 -3.28 -9.29
C GLN A 301 -14.43 -2.78 -10.72
N ASP A 302 -15.42 -1.91 -10.95
CA ASP A 302 -15.67 -1.34 -12.28
C ASP A 302 -14.58 -0.34 -12.66
N LEU A 303 -14.07 0.42 -11.69
CA LEU A 303 -12.94 1.33 -11.91
C LEU A 303 -11.68 0.57 -12.35
N GLN A 304 -11.40 -0.58 -11.75
CA GLN A 304 -10.29 -1.44 -12.18
C GLN A 304 -10.48 -1.92 -13.62
N ASN A 305 -11.71 -2.25 -14.00
CA ASN A 305 -12.06 -2.70 -15.36
C ASN A 305 -12.11 -1.54 -16.38
N ALA A 306 -12.36 -0.30 -15.93
CA ALA A 306 -12.46 0.88 -16.78
C ALA A 306 -11.19 1.21 -17.58
N GLY A 307 -10.03 0.76 -17.11
CA GLY A 307 -8.77 0.90 -17.84
C GLY A 307 -8.58 -0.04 -19.03
N LYS A 308 -9.50 -0.98 -19.25
CA LYS A 308 -9.45 -1.95 -20.36
C LYS A 308 -10.24 -1.40 -21.56
N ARG A 309 -9.77 -1.69 -22.79
CA ARG A 309 -10.49 -1.31 -24.03
C ARG A 309 -11.92 -1.86 -24.00
N GLY A 310 -12.90 -0.99 -24.26
CA GLY A 310 -14.32 -1.36 -24.36
C GLY A 310 -15.14 -1.28 -23.07
N SER A 311 -14.61 -0.72 -21.99
CA SER A 311 -15.38 -0.54 -20.75
C SER A 311 -16.50 0.50 -20.90
N THR A 312 -17.66 0.20 -20.30
CA THR A 312 -18.83 1.09 -20.18
C THR A 312 -18.97 1.74 -18.81
N ALA A 313 -17.93 1.65 -17.97
CA ALA A 313 -17.95 2.20 -16.62
C ALA A 313 -18.24 3.71 -16.64
N ASN A 314 -19.20 4.15 -15.82
CA ASN A 314 -19.51 5.57 -15.63
C ASN A 314 -18.42 6.22 -14.79
N LEU A 315 -17.40 6.77 -15.44
CA LEU A 315 -16.26 7.40 -14.79
C LEU A 315 -16.56 8.84 -14.40
N ILE A 316 -16.30 9.18 -13.14
CA ILE A 316 -16.39 10.54 -12.62
C ILE A 316 -15.07 10.91 -11.95
N TYR A 317 -14.62 12.14 -12.16
CA TYR A 317 -13.51 12.72 -11.43
C TYR A 317 -14.03 13.72 -10.41
N TYR A 318 -13.96 13.35 -9.13
CA TYR A 318 -14.33 14.23 -8.02
C TYR A 318 -13.12 15.10 -7.67
N VAL A 319 -13.25 16.41 -7.84
CA VAL A 319 -12.21 17.39 -7.52
C VAL A 319 -12.39 17.84 -6.08
N PHE A 320 -11.33 17.71 -5.28
CA PHE A 320 -11.32 18.21 -3.90
C PHE A 320 -10.70 19.61 -3.85
N ASP A 321 -9.59 19.81 -4.59
CA ASP A 321 -8.83 21.05 -4.53
C ASP A 321 -8.42 21.56 -5.91
N LEU A 322 -8.51 22.87 -6.10
CA LEU A 322 -7.88 23.58 -7.20
C LEU A 322 -6.57 24.19 -6.69
N LEU A 323 -5.45 23.64 -7.15
CA LEU A 323 -4.13 23.98 -6.63
C LEU A 323 -3.44 25.09 -7.42
N TYR A 324 -3.81 25.26 -8.69
CA TYR A 324 -3.24 26.28 -9.57
C TYR A 324 -4.25 26.65 -10.64
N LEU A 325 -4.34 27.94 -10.99
CA LEU A 325 -5.18 28.44 -12.07
C LEU A 325 -4.56 29.66 -12.75
N ASN A 326 -4.38 29.61 -14.08
CA ASN A 326 -4.04 30.74 -14.95
C ASN A 326 -2.94 31.67 -14.40
N GLY A 327 -1.79 31.11 -14.06
CA GLY A 327 -0.67 31.92 -13.54
C GLY A 327 -0.68 32.09 -12.02
N HIS A 328 -1.65 31.54 -11.30
CA HIS A 328 -1.77 31.72 -9.85
C HIS A 328 -1.67 30.40 -9.11
N ASP A 329 -0.67 30.28 -8.22
CA ASP A 329 -0.55 29.19 -7.27
C ASP A 329 -1.52 29.43 -6.11
N LEU A 330 -2.49 28.53 -5.93
CA LEU A 330 -3.55 28.66 -4.92
C LEU A 330 -3.26 27.87 -3.64
N ARG A 331 -2.10 27.21 -3.57
CA ARG A 331 -1.69 26.46 -2.39
C ARG A 331 -1.30 27.44 -1.27
N SER A 332 -1.67 27.11 -0.04
CA SER A 332 -1.36 27.90 1.16
C SER A 332 -0.19 27.37 1.98
#